data_AF-A0A4U2MSV3-F1
#
_entry.id   AF-A0A4U2MSV3-F1
#
_cell.length_a   1.000
_cell.length_b   1.000
_cell.length_c   1.000
_cell.angle_alpha   90.00
_cell.angle_beta   90.00
_cell.angle_gamma   90.00
#
_symmetry.space_group_name_H-M   'P 1'
#
loop_
_entity.id
_entity.type
_entity.pdbx_description
1 polymer ?
#
loop_
_entity_poly.entity_id
_entity_poly.type
_entity_poly.pdbx_seq_one_letter_code
_entity_poly.pdbx_strand_id
1 'polypeptide(L)'
;AFQSIPKTDLTMLSAEDREEEVKRLIQQETEVPFDLTEGPLIRTSILHVGEEEWILLCTLHHIISDGWSMGILLEEWMAFYEKATDGKVAELEPLPVQYADFAQWQKGWLKEEVLDQQLQYWREELSGELPVLQLPMDRPRPAIQTHH
;
A
#
# COMPACT_ATOMS: atom_id res chain seq x y z
N ALA A 1 -18.74 11.39 2.94
CA ALA A 1 -19.76 10.78 2.07
C ALA A 1 -19.05 9.72 1.23
N PHE A 2 -19.60 8.51 1.11
CA PHE A 2 -19.01 7.49 0.24
C PHE A 2 -19.02 7.99 -1.19
N GLN A 3 -17.83 8.11 -1.80
CA GLN A 3 -17.72 8.42 -3.22
C GLN A 3 -18.02 7.15 -4.03
N SER A 4 -18.75 7.32 -5.12
CA SER A 4 -18.94 6.23 -6.09
C SER A 4 -17.59 5.84 -6.67
N ILE A 5 -17.33 4.53 -6.77
CA ILE A 5 -16.11 4.00 -7.37
C ILE A 5 -16.18 4.27 -8.88
N PRO A 6 -15.20 4.98 -9.48
CA PRO A 6 -15.15 5.20 -10.91
C PRO A 6 -15.18 3.86 -11.68
N LYS A 7 -16.03 3.78 -12.70
CA LYS A 7 -16.18 2.61 -13.56
C LYS A 7 -15.77 2.95 -14.99
N THR A 8 -14.93 2.12 -15.58
CA THR A 8 -14.58 2.14 -17.00
C THR A 8 -15.12 0.88 -17.68
N ASP A 9 -15.87 1.05 -18.76
CA ASP A 9 -16.41 -0.07 -19.53
C ASP A 9 -15.54 -0.36 -20.76
N LEU A 10 -14.98 -1.57 -20.80
CA LEU A 10 -14.09 -2.05 -21.86
C LEU A 10 -14.72 -3.19 -22.68
N THR A 11 -16.01 -3.49 -22.45
CA THR A 11 -16.69 -4.63 -23.10
C THR A 11 -16.86 -4.44 -24.61
N MET A 12 -16.79 -3.21 -25.10
CA MET A 12 -16.90 -2.89 -26.53
C MET A 12 -15.59 -3.09 -27.31
N LEU A 13 -14.48 -3.37 -26.62
CA LEU A 13 -13.18 -3.63 -27.24
C LEU A 13 -13.03 -5.09 -27.65
N SER A 14 -12.17 -5.35 -28.64
CA SER A 14 -11.73 -6.72 -28.94
C SER A 14 -10.96 -7.30 -27.75
N ALA A 15 -10.81 -8.63 -27.67
CA ALA A 15 -10.11 -9.26 -26.55
C ALA A 15 -8.64 -8.78 -26.43
N GLU A 16 -7.96 -8.59 -27.57
CA GLU A 16 -6.58 -8.12 -27.62
C GLU A 16 -6.47 -6.65 -27.17
N ASP A 17 -7.28 -5.76 -27.78
CA ASP A 17 -7.30 -4.34 -27.42
C ASP A 17 -7.68 -4.13 -25.94
N ARG A 18 -8.57 -4.97 -25.42
CA ARG A 18 -9.00 -4.93 -24.03
C ARG A 18 -7.88 -5.30 -23.07
N GLU A 19 -7.11 -6.33 -23.36
CA GLU A 19 -5.97 -6.72 -22.53
C GLU A 19 -4.90 -5.61 -22.50
N GLU A 20 -4.61 -5.01 -23.65
CA GLU A 20 -3.70 -3.87 -23.74
C GLU A 20 -4.21 -2.65 -22.97
N GLU A 21 -5.49 -2.33 -23.08
CA GLU A 21 -6.09 -1.19 -22.39
C GLU A 21 -6.12 -1.40 -20.87
N VAL A 22 -6.40 -2.61 -20.40
CA VAL A 22 -6.29 -2.95 -18.96
C VAL A 22 -4.86 -2.71 -18.46
N LYS A 23 -3.84 -3.20 -19.18
CA LYS A 23 -2.43 -2.98 -18.81
C LYS A 23 -2.08 -1.49 -18.79
N ARG A 24 -2.55 -0.73 -19.78
CA ARG A 24 -2.34 0.71 -19.87
C ARG A 24 -2.96 1.45 -18.67
N LEU A 25 -4.18 1.08 -18.29
CA LEU A 25 -4.88 1.69 -17.15
C LEU A 25 -4.22 1.35 -15.82
N ILE A 26 -3.75 0.11 -15.64
CA ILE A 26 -2.97 -0.29 -14.46
C ILE A 26 -1.67 0.53 -14.38
N GLN A 27 -0.93 0.62 -15.48
CA GLN A 27 0.33 1.38 -15.52
C GLN A 27 0.10 2.87 -15.24
N GLN A 28 -0.94 3.45 -15.81
CA GLN A 28 -1.30 4.84 -15.56
C GLN A 28 -1.62 5.07 -14.07
N GLU A 29 -2.36 4.16 -13.44
CA GLU A 29 -2.71 4.28 -12.02
C GLU A 29 -1.47 4.18 -11.10
N THR A 30 -0.51 3.30 -11.42
CA THR A 30 0.73 3.13 -10.63
C THR A 30 1.70 4.31 -10.77
N GLU A 31 1.64 5.04 -11.88
CA GLU A 31 2.47 6.23 -12.13
C GLU A 31 1.96 7.50 -11.45
N VAL A 32 0.69 7.53 -11.03
CA VAL A 32 0.11 8.71 -10.36
C VAL A 32 0.53 8.74 -8.89
N PRO A 33 1.38 9.70 -8.47
CA PRO A 33 1.79 9.81 -7.08
C PRO A 33 0.62 10.20 -6.18
N PHE A 34 0.73 9.86 -4.90
CA PHE A 34 -0.16 10.40 -3.88
C PHE A 34 0.43 11.69 -3.31
N ASP A 35 -0.41 12.72 -3.12
CA ASP A 35 -0.06 13.84 -2.24
C ASP A 35 -0.21 13.36 -0.80
N LEU A 36 0.90 13.24 -0.07
CA LEU A 36 0.90 12.74 1.31
C LEU A 36 0.27 13.71 2.31
N THR A 37 0.02 14.95 1.90
CA THR A 37 -0.63 15.98 2.73
C THR A 37 -2.15 15.96 2.62
N GLU A 38 -2.69 15.37 1.55
CA GLU A 38 -4.11 15.37 1.23
C GLU A 38 -4.64 13.93 1.11
N GLY A 39 -5.61 13.58 1.97
CA GLY A 39 -6.25 12.27 1.96
C GLY A 39 -7.46 12.18 1.01
N PRO A 40 -7.91 10.96 0.65
CA PRO A 40 -7.42 9.66 1.12
C PRO A 40 -6.21 9.13 0.33
N LEU A 41 -5.31 8.40 1.01
CA LEU A 41 -4.14 7.74 0.40
C LEU A 41 -4.44 6.35 -0.17
N ILE A 42 -5.70 6.17 -0.60
CA ILE A 42 -6.25 5.00 -1.27
C ILE A 42 -7.09 5.47 -2.44
N ARG A 43 -6.92 4.84 -3.60
CA ARG A 43 -7.74 5.05 -4.80
C ARG A 43 -8.27 3.72 -5.27
N THR A 44 -9.51 3.73 -5.75
CA THR A 44 -10.15 2.54 -6.32
C THR A 44 -10.78 2.87 -7.67
N SER A 45 -10.78 1.91 -8.57
CA SER A 45 -11.55 1.96 -9.81
C SER A 45 -11.95 0.56 -10.27
N ILE A 46 -13.02 0.47 -11.04
CA ILE A 46 -13.55 -0.78 -11.57
C ILE A 46 -13.43 -0.76 -13.09
N LEU A 47 -12.87 -1.82 -13.66
CA LEU A 47 -12.86 -2.08 -15.10
C LEU A 47 -13.83 -3.22 -15.39
N HIS A 48 -14.82 -2.96 -16.24
CA HIS A 48 -15.76 -3.96 -16.74
C HIS A 48 -15.21 -4.54 -18.04
N VAL A 49 -14.77 -5.81 -18.00
CA VAL A 49 -14.00 -6.42 -19.10
C VAL A 49 -14.75 -7.56 -19.82
N GLY A 50 -15.91 -7.97 -19.33
CA GLY A 50 -16.75 -8.99 -19.97
C GLY A 50 -18.10 -9.06 -19.29
N GLU A 51 -19.01 -9.92 -19.77
CA GLU A 51 -20.39 -10.01 -19.23
C GLU A 51 -20.44 -10.24 -17.72
N GLU A 52 -19.52 -11.05 -17.20
CA GLU A 52 -19.38 -11.35 -15.77
C GLU A 52 -17.94 -11.11 -15.27
N GLU A 53 -17.12 -10.38 -16.03
CA GLU A 53 -15.69 -10.22 -15.75
C GLU A 53 -15.35 -8.82 -15.21
N TRP A 54 -15.02 -8.87 -13.92
CA TRP A 54 -14.64 -7.82 -12.97
C TRP A 54 -13.13 -7.58 -12.84
N ILE A 55 -12.59 -6.36 -13.05
CA ILE A 55 -11.28 -5.99 -12.47
C ILE A 55 -11.48 -4.82 -11.52
N LEU A 56 -10.95 -4.96 -10.31
CA LEU A 56 -10.94 -3.93 -9.29
C LEU A 56 -9.50 -3.49 -9.04
N LEU A 57 -9.21 -2.24 -9.39
CA LEU A 57 -7.94 -1.60 -9.07
C LEU A 57 -8.08 -0.97 -7.69
N CYS A 58 -7.18 -1.33 -6.78
CA CYS A 58 -7.09 -0.77 -5.43
C CYS A 58 -5.63 -0.41 -5.16
N THR A 59 -5.34 0.89 -5.17
CA THR A 59 -3.99 1.42 -5.03
C THR A 59 -3.90 2.17 -3.72
N LEU A 60 -2.92 1.83 -2.89
CA LEU A 60 -2.70 2.46 -1.59
C LEU A 60 -1.24 2.92 -1.46
N HIS A 61 -1.03 4.02 -0.76
CA HIS A 61 0.32 4.41 -0.36
C HIS A 61 0.78 3.58 0.85
N HIS A 62 1.98 2.99 0.79
CA HIS A 62 2.53 2.13 1.85
C HIS A 62 2.80 2.84 3.20
N ILE A 63 2.53 4.14 3.30
CA ILE A 63 2.59 4.89 4.57
C ILE A 63 1.37 4.63 5.45
N ILE A 64 0.25 4.19 4.85
CA ILE A 64 -1.00 3.88 5.56
C ILE A 64 -1.26 2.38 5.66
N SER A 65 -0.37 1.54 5.13
CA SER A 65 -0.54 0.09 5.10
C SER A 65 0.81 -0.62 5.11
N ASP A 66 0.86 -1.80 5.68
CA ASP A 66 1.97 -2.74 5.56
C ASP A 66 1.48 -4.12 5.09
N GLY A 67 2.40 -5.08 4.97
CA GLY A 67 2.06 -6.43 4.53
C GLY A 67 1.07 -7.16 5.46
N TRP A 68 1.04 -6.82 6.75
CA TRP A 68 0.11 -7.41 7.71
C TRP A 68 -1.27 -6.75 7.61
N SER A 69 -1.31 -5.41 7.62
CA SER A 69 -2.57 -4.67 7.55
C SER A 69 -3.32 -4.91 6.24
N MET A 70 -2.61 -5.22 5.15
CA MET A 70 -3.24 -5.56 3.86
C MET A 70 -4.05 -6.86 3.94
N GLY A 71 -3.56 -7.86 4.69
CA GLY A 71 -4.29 -9.11 4.90
C GLY A 71 -5.60 -8.89 5.66
N ILE A 72 -5.55 -8.07 6.72
CA ILE A 72 -6.74 -7.68 7.51
C ILE A 72 -7.74 -6.93 6.63
N LEU A 73 -7.27 -5.94 5.85
CA LEU A 73 -8.12 -5.16 4.95
C LEU A 73 -8.89 -6.06 3.98
N LEU A 74 -8.21 -7.03 3.36
CA LEU A 74 -8.85 -7.95 2.41
C LEU A 74 -9.86 -8.87 3.09
N GLU A 75 -9.55 -9.40 4.27
CA GLU A 75 -10.45 -10.25 5.05
C GLU A 75 -11.74 -9.51 5.43
N GLU A 76 -11.59 -8.32 6.02
CA GLU A 76 -12.74 -7.49 6.42
C GLU A 76 -13.56 -7.05 5.21
N TRP A 77 -12.91 -6.69 4.10
CA TRP A 77 -13.59 -6.35 2.86
C TRP A 77 -14.43 -7.52 2.33
N MET A 78 -13.86 -8.72 2.27
CA MET A 78 -14.59 -9.91 1.83
C MET A 78 -15.79 -10.20 2.74
N ALA A 79 -15.65 -10.04 4.06
CA ALA A 79 -16.77 -10.18 4.99
C ALA A 79 -17.90 -9.18 4.69
N PHE A 80 -17.57 -7.90 4.44
CA PHE A 80 -18.56 -6.91 4.02
C PHE A 80 -19.20 -7.23 2.67
N TYR A 81 -18.40 -7.66 1.70
CA TYR A 81 -18.85 -7.99 0.35
C TYR A 81 -19.86 -9.15 0.36
N GLU A 82 -19.54 -10.25 1.05
CA GLU A 82 -20.44 -11.40 1.18
C GLU A 82 -21.78 -11.02 1.82
N LYS A 83 -21.76 -10.25 2.92
CA LYS A 83 -23.02 -9.81 3.55
C LYS A 83 -23.81 -8.87 2.66
N ALA A 84 -23.14 -7.98 1.92
CA ALA A 84 -23.78 -7.07 0.98
C ALA A 84 -24.51 -7.82 -0.14
N THR A 85 -24.00 -8.97 -0.60
CA THR A 85 -24.71 -9.81 -1.60
C THR A 85 -26.04 -10.36 -1.11
N ASP A 86 -26.20 -10.53 0.21
CA ASP A 86 -27.46 -10.90 0.86
C ASP A 86 -28.34 -9.70 1.26
N GLY A 87 -27.93 -8.47 0.90
CA GLY A 87 -28.59 -7.23 1.36
C GLY A 87 -28.40 -6.97 2.86
N LYS A 88 -27.37 -7.56 3.48
CA LYS A 88 -27.02 -7.39 4.89
C LYS A 88 -25.73 -6.57 5.01
N VAL A 89 -25.40 -6.18 6.23
CA VAL A 89 -24.12 -5.51 6.56
C VAL A 89 -23.34 -6.43 7.48
N ALA A 90 -22.04 -6.60 7.25
CA ALA A 90 -21.18 -7.31 8.19
C ALA A 90 -21.01 -6.48 9.46
N GLU A 91 -21.06 -7.14 10.60
CA GLU A 91 -20.72 -6.54 11.89
C GLU A 91 -19.33 -7.04 12.26
N LEU A 92 -18.37 -6.13 12.27
CA LEU A 92 -17.03 -6.39 12.78
C LEU A 92 -16.94 -5.87 14.21
N GLU A 93 -16.20 -6.59 15.04
CA GLU A 93 -15.92 -6.14 16.39
C GLU A 93 -15.17 -4.80 16.34
N PRO A 94 -15.61 -3.80 17.10
CA PRO A 94 -14.94 -2.50 17.11
C PRO A 94 -13.51 -2.66 17.63
N LEU A 95 -12.55 -2.06 16.92
CA LEU A 95 -11.16 -2.08 17.34
C LEU A 95 -11.00 -1.34 18.68
N PRO A 96 -10.53 -2.02 19.75
CA PRO A 96 -10.37 -1.39 21.05
C PRO A 96 -9.20 -0.39 21.10
N VAL A 97 -8.32 -0.43 20.09
CA VAL A 97 -7.13 0.41 19.95
C VAL A 97 -7.03 0.87 18.50
N GLN A 98 -6.76 2.16 18.28
CA GLN A 98 -6.53 2.75 16.97
C GLN A 98 -5.02 2.92 16.72
N TYR A 99 -4.62 3.03 15.45
CA TYR A 99 -3.21 3.25 15.11
C TYR A 99 -2.63 4.53 15.74
N ALA A 100 -3.45 5.57 15.93
CA ALA A 100 -3.06 6.78 16.63
C ALA A 100 -2.64 6.53 18.10
N ASP A 101 -3.34 5.61 18.78
CA ASP A 101 -3.00 5.21 20.15
C ASP A 101 -1.66 4.47 20.17
N PHE A 102 -1.45 3.56 19.20
CA PHE A 102 -0.19 2.86 19.02
C PHE A 102 0.97 3.84 18.76
N ALA A 103 0.79 4.82 17.87
CA ALA A 103 1.81 5.81 17.56
C ALA A 103 2.17 6.67 18.78
N GLN A 104 1.16 7.05 19.60
CA GLN A 104 1.40 7.77 20.85
C GLN A 104 2.17 6.91 21.85
N TRP A 105 1.79 5.64 22.00
CA TRP A 105 2.48 4.69 22.88
C TRP A 105 3.93 4.47 22.44
N GLN A 106 4.17 4.22 21.15
CA GLN A 106 5.51 4.05 20.60
C GLN A 106 6.40 5.28 20.85
N LYS A 107 5.87 6.48 20.63
CA LYS A 107 6.59 7.72 20.92
C LYS A 107 6.88 7.89 22.41
N GLY A 108 5.99 7.42 23.28
CA GLY A 108 6.20 7.43 24.73
C GLY A 108 7.27 6.44 25.18
N TRP A 109 7.25 5.24 24.62
CA TRP A 109 8.18 4.14 24.91
C TRP A 109 9.59 4.42 24.40
N LEU A 110 9.73 4.99 23.19
CA LEU A 110 11.02 5.29 22.57
C LEU A 110 11.60 6.62 23.09
N LYS A 111 11.86 6.69 24.39
CA LYS A 111 12.43 7.86 25.07
C LYS A 111 13.51 7.44 26.07
N GLU A 112 14.30 8.44 26.48
CA GLU A 112 15.27 8.33 27.55
C GLU A 112 16.16 7.07 27.38
N GLU A 113 16.19 6.21 28.39
CA GLU A 113 17.05 5.04 28.45
C GLU A 113 16.83 4.07 27.27
N VAL A 114 15.59 3.85 26.84
CA VAL A 114 15.29 2.95 25.70
C VAL A 114 15.87 3.51 24.41
N LEU A 115 15.69 4.81 24.18
CA LEU A 115 16.23 5.45 22.98
C LEU A 115 17.77 5.41 22.99
N ASP A 116 18.40 5.72 24.13
CA ASP A 116 19.85 5.72 24.25
C ASP A 116 20.45 4.32 24.05
N GLN A 117 19.82 3.28 24.61
CA GLN A 117 20.23 1.89 24.41
C GLN A 117 20.12 1.46 22.94
N GLN A 118 19.00 1.77 22.27
CA GLN A 118 18.81 1.47 20.85
C GLN A 118 19.84 2.20 19.98
N LEU A 119 20.09 3.48 20.25
CA LEU A 119 21.11 4.26 19.54
C LEU A 119 22.52 3.71 19.76
N GLN A 120 22.87 3.35 20.99
CA GLN A 120 24.17 2.76 21.27
C GLN A 120 24.36 1.44 20.51
N TYR A 121 23.38 0.55 20.58
CA TYR A 121 23.42 -0.72 19.87
C TYR A 121 23.66 -0.53 18.37
N TRP A 122 22.86 0.31 17.70
CA TRP A 122 23.01 0.53 16.25
C TRP A 122 24.31 1.25 15.89
N ARG A 123 24.83 2.12 16.75
CA ARG A 123 26.15 2.73 16.53
C ARG A 123 27.28 1.71 16.59
N GLU A 124 27.20 0.77 17.52
CA GLU A 124 28.18 -0.31 17.66
C GLU A 124 28.07 -1.30 16.49
N GLU A 125 26.86 -1.75 16.14
CA GLU A 125 26.60 -2.69 15.04
C GLU A 125 27.01 -2.11 13.67
N LEU A 126 26.77 -0.80 13.47
CA LEU A 126 27.12 -0.10 12.24
C LEU A 126 28.51 0.55 12.29
N SER A 127 29.32 0.25 13.32
CA SER A 127 30.68 0.75 13.41
C SER A 127 31.66 -0.02 12.52
N GLY A 128 32.74 0.64 12.12
CA GLY A 128 33.81 0.01 11.36
C GLY A 128 33.51 -0.13 9.86
N GLU A 129 34.19 -1.08 9.22
CA GLU A 129 34.00 -1.36 7.79
C GLU A 129 32.79 -2.28 7.58
N LEU A 130 31.75 -1.73 6.95
CA LEU A 130 30.56 -2.49 6.61
C LEU A 130 30.75 -3.29 5.31
N PRO A 131 30.16 -4.49 5.20
CA PRO A 131 30.29 -5.31 4.01
C PRO A 131 29.69 -4.59 2.80
N VAL A 132 30.52 -4.43 1.78
CA VAL A 132 30.07 -3.92 0.49
C VAL A 132 29.41 -5.05 -0.29
N LEU A 133 28.08 -4.97 -0.43
CA LEU A 133 27.31 -5.87 -1.30
C LEU A 133 27.72 -5.69 -2.76
N GLN A 134 28.47 -6.63 -3.33
CA GLN A 134 28.89 -6.65 -4.74
C GLN A 134 27.80 -7.30 -5.60
N LEU A 135 26.66 -6.61 -5.75
CA LEU A 135 25.62 -7.03 -6.67
C LEU A 135 25.99 -6.61 -8.10
N PRO A 136 25.56 -7.36 -9.13
CA PRO A 136 25.64 -6.89 -10.52
C PRO A 136 24.95 -5.52 -10.65
N MET A 137 25.64 -4.55 -11.24
CA MET A 137 25.12 -3.19 -11.45
C MET A 137 25.18 -2.83 -12.93
N ASP A 138 24.17 -2.11 -13.42
CA ASP A 138 24.13 -1.59 -14.79
C ASP A 138 25.19 -0.51 -15.05
N ARG A 139 25.73 0.09 -13.98
CA ARG A 139 26.75 1.14 -14.01
C ARG A 139 27.80 0.88 -12.93
N PRO A 140 29.07 1.29 -13.16
CA PRO A 140 30.11 1.14 -12.14
C PRO A 140 29.71 1.90 -10.87
N ARG A 141 29.96 1.30 -9.70
CA ARG A 141 29.71 1.97 -8.43
C ARG A 141 30.60 3.21 -8.31
N PRO A 142 30.02 4.41 -8.10
CA PRO A 142 30.83 5.60 -7.89
C PRO A 142 31.61 5.48 -6.57
N ALA A 143 32.84 6.00 -6.54
CA ALA A 143 33.67 5.98 -5.34
C ALA A 143 33.09 6.83 -4.19
N ILE A 144 32.18 7.77 -4.52
CA ILE A 144 31.45 8.62 -3.58
C ILE A 144 29.96 8.46 -3.90
N GLN A 145 29.16 8.15 -2.88
CA GLN A 145 27.71 8.07 -3.02
C GLN A 145 27.15 9.46 -3.30
N THR A 146 26.44 9.62 -4.42
CA THR A 146 25.66 10.82 -4.74
C THR A 146 24.18 10.51 -4.57
N HIS A 147 23.45 11.35 -3.85
CA HIS A 147 21.99 11.29 -3.81
C HIS A 147 21.46 12.03 -5.04
N HIS A 148 20.68 11.35 -5.87
CA HIS A 148 19.96 11.93 -7.00
C HIS A 148 18.50 12.14 -6.63
#